data_AF-A0A971CQY9-F1
#
_entry.id   AF-A0A971CQY9-F1
#
_cell.length_a   1.000
_cell.length_b   1.000
_cell.length_c   1.000
_cell.angle_alpha   90.00
_cell.angle_beta   90.00
_cell.angle_gamma   90.00
#
_symmetry.space_group_name_H-M   'P 1'
#
loop_
_entity.id
_entity.type
_entity.pdbx_description
1 polymer ?
#
loop_
_entity_poly.entity_id
_entity_poly.type
_entity_poly.pdbx_seq_one_letter_code
_entity_poly.pdbx_strand_id
1 'polypeptide(L)'
;MKRARAPKKICHSLAIWIVLAALLCPPVLAQGEASSTGTPQEAFLETLTPEERAWLDDHPVIRVAQDPAWAPVEFVDERGQPSGMSEDYLRLVEERLGITFQRVTGLTWQEAYAQMQRWEIDMTTSVAVTPQRSRFWAFTSPYQQVPIVIVAASNVTYIGDIAELSGARVAVVDGYAASDWLPRDYPDIELLRVASAEQGLQAVQRGEAFAYVENMLVVGYYLARLKLTTLKIAGDTPYANGQCMAVRKDWAPLAGILDKALASISEAERDEIYRKWLPVRYEHGPDALVLRRVVLIAAAILAGSAAWILRLKREIAARKSAQQAAAQSALHFQQLFDSSPMPVALIGIDGRFLGVSKRWADSYGYALEDAPTLQRWWELVCPDPNRRRDAINEWEAALQSARSHGTQIGPFSHRIVGRDGQARATEITATLLGNDVLTVFQDVTQRQTAEEEQIRLLKEAERSGQAMRSALEEQERTREQMLETIDQLRRFQEVTVGREHDMIALKSEVNGLLERLGQTPKYTVGL
;
A
#
# COMPACT_ATOMS: atom_id res chain seq x y z
N MET A 1 48.33 -18.51 15.48
CA MET A 1 48.78 -18.34 16.88
C MET A 1 48.51 -16.90 17.33
N LYS A 2 47.54 -16.69 18.23
CA LYS A 2 47.51 -15.62 19.27
C LYS A 2 46.21 -15.77 20.08
N ARG A 3 46.37 -15.96 21.39
CA ARG A 3 45.32 -15.98 22.43
C ARG A 3 44.98 -14.55 22.85
N ALA A 4 43.70 -14.28 23.15
CA ALA A 4 43.24 -13.31 24.15
C ALA A 4 41.78 -13.66 24.51
N ARG A 5 41.53 -14.30 25.66
CA ARG A 5 40.98 -13.75 26.93
C ARG A 5 39.47 -13.40 26.90
N ALA A 6 38.73 -14.12 27.76
CA ALA A 6 37.33 -13.92 28.14
C ALA A 6 37.11 -12.67 29.04
N PRO A 7 35.84 -12.27 29.26
CA PRO A 7 35.17 -12.53 30.56
C PRO A 7 33.69 -12.97 30.38
N LYS A 8 33.14 -13.99 31.07
CA LYS A 8 32.61 -14.11 32.46
C LYS A 8 31.49 -13.12 32.88
N LYS A 9 30.29 -13.71 33.07
CA LYS A 9 29.17 -13.42 34.01
C LYS A 9 27.88 -12.79 33.44
N ILE A 10 26.77 -13.54 33.54
CA ILE A 10 25.42 -13.23 34.10
C ILE A 10 24.71 -14.61 34.23
N CYS A 11 24.68 -15.20 35.44
CA CYS A 11 23.54 -15.28 36.38
C CYS A 11 22.37 -16.17 35.86
N HIS A 12 22.27 -17.44 36.28
CA HIS A 12 21.62 -17.91 37.53
C HIS A 12 20.17 -17.45 37.67
N SER A 13 19.21 -18.18 37.04
CA SER A 13 17.79 -18.13 37.48
C SER A 13 16.88 -19.27 36.96
N LEU A 14 17.33 -20.24 36.15
CA LEU A 14 16.39 -21.17 35.50
C LEU A 14 16.62 -22.67 35.73
N ALA A 15 17.52 -23.06 36.62
CA ALA A 15 17.87 -24.48 36.83
C ALA A 15 17.27 -25.14 38.08
N ILE A 16 16.50 -24.40 38.90
CA ILE A 16 16.00 -24.91 40.20
C ILE A 16 14.54 -25.40 40.14
N TRP A 17 13.81 -25.17 39.04
CA TRP A 17 12.39 -25.59 38.93
C TRP A 17 12.13 -26.91 38.18
N ILE A 18 13.14 -27.56 37.60
CA ILE A 18 12.95 -28.82 36.84
C ILE A 18 13.21 -30.08 37.70
N VAL A 19 13.88 -29.95 38.84
CA VAL A 19 14.25 -31.11 39.67
C VAL A 19 13.21 -31.44 40.77
N LEU A 20 12.24 -30.57 41.04
CA LEU A 20 11.22 -30.80 42.09
C LEU A 20 9.87 -31.37 41.62
N ALA A 21 9.68 -31.59 40.31
CA ALA A 21 8.44 -32.18 39.78
C ALA A 21 8.52 -33.71 39.53
N ALA A 22 9.68 -34.34 39.75
CA ALA A 22 9.90 -35.76 39.50
C ALA A 22 9.70 -36.68 40.72
N LEU A 23 9.23 -36.16 41.86
CA LEU A 23 9.13 -36.89 43.14
C LEU A 23 7.70 -37.04 43.69
N LEU A 24 6.66 -36.70 42.90
CA LEU A 24 5.26 -36.80 43.31
C LEU A 24 4.41 -37.65 42.35
N CYS A 25 5.01 -38.66 41.71
CA CYS A 25 4.24 -39.71 41.04
C CYS A 25 4.15 -40.91 41.99
N PRO A 26 2.95 -41.31 42.46
CA PRO A 26 2.82 -42.56 43.19
C PRO A 26 3.19 -43.72 42.25
N PRO A 27 3.81 -44.80 42.75
CA PRO A 27 4.08 -45.96 41.92
C PRO A 27 2.75 -46.55 41.47
N VAL A 28 2.54 -46.57 40.16
CA VAL A 28 1.53 -47.42 39.53
C VAL A 28 1.87 -48.84 39.97
N LEU A 29 1.02 -49.39 40.85
CA LEU A 29 1.03 -50.81 41.15
C LEU A 29 0.81 -51.53 39.83
N ALA A 30 1.87 -52.20 39.35
CA ALA A 30 1.79 -53.18 38.29
C ALA A 30 0.72 -54.20 38.71
N GLN A 31 -0.48 -54.05 38.15
CA GLN A 31 -1.41 -55.16 38.10
C GLN A 31 -0.73 -56.23 37.28
N GLY A 32 -0.60 -57.42 37.84
CA GLY A 32 -0.05 -58.56 37.14
C GLY A 32 -0.81 -58.76 35.84
N GLU A 33 -0.15 -58.51 34.72
CA GLU A 33 -0.53 -59.12 33.46
C GLU A 33 -0.44 -60.63 33.68
N ALA A 34 -1.60 -61.27 33.80
CA ALA A 34 -1.69 -62.69 33.61
C ALA A 34 -1.14 -62.96 32.20
N SER A 35 0.07 -63.54 32.16
CA SER A 35 0.70 -64.02 30.94
C SER A 35 -0.25 -65.02 30.28
N SER A 36 -1.04 -64.57 29.31
CA SER A 36 -1.68 -65.48 28.38
C SER A 36 -0.58 -65.93 27.42
N THR A 37 -0.08 -67.14 27.65
CA THR A 37 0.97 -67.78 26.85
C THR A 37 0.45 -68.33 25.51
N GLY A 38 -0.71 -67.86 25.05
CA GLY A 38 -1.35 -68.31 23.82
C GLY A 38 -1.07 -67.38 22.65
N THR A 39 -1.09 -67.94 21.43
CA THR A 39 -1.15 -67.14 20.20
C THR A 39 -2.40 -66.25 20.20
N PRO A 40 -2.42 -65.11 19.47
CA PRO A 40 -3.61 -64.25 19.35
C PRO A 40 -4.88 -65.01 18.94
N GLN A 41 -4.72 -66.08 18.16
CA GLN A 41 -5.77 -67.00 17.76
C GLN A 41 -6.30 -67.82 18.95
N GLU A 42 -5.43 -68.44 19.75
CA GLU A 42 -5.83 -69.20 20.95
C GLU A 42 -6.55 -68.29 21.95
N ALA A 43 -6.06 -67.06 22.13
CA ALA A 43 -6.73 -66.06 22.96
C ALA A 43 -8.14 -65.71 22.45
N PHE A 44 -8.36 -65.68 21.13
CA PHE A 44 -9.69 -65.46 20.56
C PHE A 44 -10.60 -66.68 20.75
N LEU A 45 -10.10 -67.90 20.55
CA LEU A 45 -10.89 -69.13 20.74
C LEU A 45 -11.40 -69.30 22.19
N GLU A 46 -10.71 -68.71 23.17
CA GLU A 46 -11.18 -68.66 24.56
C GLU A 46 -12.38 -67.72 24.78
N THR A 47 -12.65 -66.81 23.85
CA THR A 47 -13.85 -65.95 23.89
C THR A 47 -15.11 -66.66 23.38
N LEU A 48 -14.95 -67.80 22.72
CA LEU A 48 -16.06 -68.64 22.26
C LEU A 48 -16.61 -69.47 23.42
N THR A 49 -17.93 -69.67 23.42
CA THR A 49 -18.60 -70.56 24.36
C THR A 49 -18.19 -72.02 24.11
N PRO A 50 -18.26 -72.91 25.12
CA PRO A 50 -18.02 -74.33 24.93
C PRO A 50 -18.89 -74.94 23.81
N GLU A 51 -20.14 -74.51 23.69
CA GLU A 51 -21.09 -74.97 22.67
C GLU A 51 -20.67 -74.52 21.26
N GLU A 52 -20.20 -73.28 21.10
CA GLU A 52 -19.71 -72.76 19.83
C GLU A 52 -18.42 -73.47 19.37
N ARG A 53 -17.51 -73.78 20.29
CA ARG A 53 -16.29 -74.53 19.98
C ARG A 53 -16.60 -75.96 19.54
N ALA A 54 -17.46 -76.66 20.30
CA ALA A 54 -17.93 -77.98 19.92
C ALA A 54 -18.63 -77.97 18.56
N TRP A 55 -19.40 -76.92 18.26
CA TRP A 55 -20.03 -76.75 16.95
C TRP A 55 -19.01 -76.66 15.82
N LEU A 56 -17.91 -75.91 15.98
CA LEU A 56 -16.84 -75.84 14.98
C LEU A 56 -16.16 -77.19 14.75
N ASP A 57 -15.89 -77.93 15.83
CA ASP A 57 -15.29 -79.26 15.76
C ASP A 57 -16.18 -80.26 15.01
N ASP A 58 -17.50 -80.16 15.20
CA ASP A 58 -18.50 -81.01 14.53
C ASP A 58 -18.74 -80.64 13.04
N HIS A 59 -18.28 -79.45 12.59
CA HIS A 59 -18.50 -78.94 11.24
C HIS A 59 -17.19 -78.59 10.52
N PRO A 60 -16.34 -79.58 10.18
CA PRO A 60 -15.03 -79.35 9.58
C PRO A 60 -15.07 -78.83 8.14
N VAL A 61 -16.23 -78.89 7.48
CA VAL A 61 -16.43 -78.43 6.10
C VAL A 61 -17.60 -77.47 6.05
N ILE A 62 -17.29 -76.21 5.77
CA ILE A 62 -18.28 -75.14 5.60
C ILE A 62 -18.11 -74.58 4.19
N ARG A 63 -19.10 -74.79 3.31
CA ARG A 63 -19.06 -74.34 1.92
C ARG A 63 -19.49 -72.88 1.82
N VAL A 64 -18.60 -72.04 1.32
CA VAL A 64 -18.83 -70.60 1.12
C VAL A 64 -18.91 -70.28 -0.36
N ALA A 65 -19.93 -69.52 -0.76
CA ALA A 65 -20.00 -68.93 -2.09
C ALA A 65 -19.89 -67.41 -2.02
N GLN A 66 -19.40 -66.83 -3.10
CA GLN A 66 -19.16 -65.40 -3.28
C GLN A 66 -19.67 -65.00 -4.67
N ASP A 67 -20.07 -63.75 -4.84
CA ASP A 67 -20.45 -63.24 -6.15
C ASP A 67 -19.22 -63.08 -7.06
N PRO A 68 -19.17 -63.73 -8.25
CA PRO A 68 -18.01 -63.61 -9.14
C PRO A 68 -17.90 -62.25 -9.86
N ALA A 69 -18.95 -61.42 -9.86
CA ALA A 69 -19.09 -60.24 -10.71
C ALA A 69 -19.48 -58.94 -9.95
N TRP A 70 -19.05 -58.81 -8.69
CA TRP A 70 -19.40 -57.69 -7.80
C TRP A 70 -18.17 -56.97 -7.24
N ALA A 71 -17.18 -56.72 -8.12
CA ALA A 71 -15.94 -56.04 -7.74
C ALA A 71 -16.21 -54.61 -7.25
N PRO A 72 -15.50 -54.11 -6.22
CA PRO A 72 -14.34 -54.72 -5.55
C PRO A 72 -14.71 -55.51 -4.30
N VAL A 73 -16.01 -55.72 -4.03
CA VAL A 73 -16.48 -56.40 -2.81
C VAL A 73 -16.22 -57.89 -2.93
N GLU A 74 -16.73 -58.51 -4.00
CA GLU A 74 -16.59 -59.93 -4.33
C GLU A 74 -16.44 -60.08 -5.83
N PHE A 75 -15.38 -60.75 -6.29
CA PHE A 75 -15.21 -61.08 -7.70
C PHE A 75 -14.20 -62.20 -7.89
N VAL A 76 -14.12 -62.73 -9.10
CA VAL A 76 -13.07 -63.67 -9.49
C VAL A 76 -11.92 -62.93 -10.16
N ASP A 77 -10.69 -63.14 -9.66
CA ASP A 77 -9.48 -62.52 -10.22
C ASP A 77 -9.04 -63.15 -11.56
N GLU A 78 -7.98 -62.61 -12.15
CA GLU A 78 -7.42 -63.10 -13.42
C GLU A 78 -6.91 -64.56 -13.35
N ARG A 79 -6.71 -65.10 -12.14
CA ARG A 79 -6.28 -66.48 -11.91
C ARG A 79 -7.45 -67.43 -11.65
N GLY A 80 -8.69 -66.94 -11.73
CA GLY A 80 -9.88 -67.73 -11.49
C GLY A 80 -10.15 -67.98 -9.99
N GLN A 81 -9.51 -67.21 -9.09
CA GLN A 81 -9.70 -67.36 -7.64
C GLN A 81 -10.61 -66.26 -7.09
N PRO A 82 -11.39 -66.56 -6.04
CA PRO A 82 -12.17 -65.53 -5.36
C PRO A 82 -11.28 -64.45 -4.75
N SER A 83 -11.72 -63.21 -4.89
CA SER A 83 -10.98 -62.01 -4.54
C SER A 83 -11.95 -60.87 -4.21
N GLY A 84 -11.44 -59.85 -3.54
CA GLY A 84 -12.22 -58.70 -3.11
C GLY A 84 -12.15 -58.46 -1.61
N MET A 85 -12.86 -57.42 -1.18
CA MET A 85 -12.90 -57.01 0.22
C MET A 85 -13.42 -58.13 1.13
N SER A 86 -14.51 -58.80 0.75
CA SER A 86 -15.12 -59.79 1.63
C SER A 86 -14.28 -61.07 1.74
N GLU A 87 -13.48 -61.40 0.72
CA GLU A 87 -12.50 -62.50 0.80
C GLU A 87 -11.36 -62.16 1.77
N ASP A 88 -10.91 -60.90 1.82
CA ASP A 88 -9.92 -60.48 2.83
C ASP A 88 -10.51 -60.53 4.25
N TYR A 89 -11.78 -60.15 4.44
CA TYR A 89 -12.50 -60.36 5.71
C TYR A 89 -12.63 -61.84 6.05
N LEU A 90 -12.95 -62.70 5.08
CA LEU A 90 -13.07 -64.14 5.28
C LEU A 90 -11.74 -64.75 5.76
N ARG A 91 -10.61 -64.35 5.17
CA ARG A 91 -9.28 -64.80 5.61
C ARG A 91 -8.97 -64.38 7.04
N LEU A 92 -9.29 -63.15 7.42
CA LEU A 92 -9.13 -62.73 8.82
C LEU A 92 -10.00 -63.58 9.75
N VAL A 93 -11.23 -63.88 9.37
CA VAL A 93 -12.12 -64.78 10.13
C VAL A 93 -11.52 -66.19 10.25
N GLU A 94 -10.95 -66.74 9.18
CA GLU A 94 -10.22 -68.01 9.21
C GLU A 94 -9.03 -67.99 10.16
N GLU A 95 -8.23 -66.92 10.14
CA GLU A 95 -7.10 -66.75 11.03
C GLU A 95 -7.53 -66.66 12.50
N ARG A 96 -8.66 -66.01 12.79
CA ARG A 96 -9.21 -65.93 14.16
C ARG A 96 -9.76 -67.27 14.64
N LEU A 97 -10.45 -68.00 13.77
CA LEU A 97 -11.14 -69.24 14.11
C LEU A 97 -10.26 -70.50 13.98
N GLY A 98 -9.16 -70.43 13.24
CA GLY A 98 -8.33 -71.60 12.96
C GLY A 98 -8.96 -72.63 12.03
N ILE A 99 -9.94 -72.23 11.24
CA ILE A 99 -10.65 -73.10 10.29
C ILE A 99 -10.38 -72.67 8.86
N THR A 100 -10.79 -73.50 7.90
CA THR A 100 -10.74 -73.15 6.48
C THR A 100 -12.09 -73.39 5.84
N PHE A 101 -12.65 -72.36 5.20
CA PHE A 101 -13.88 -72.45 4.44
C PHE A 101 -13.63 -73.04 3.06
N GLN A 102 -14.52 -73.92 2.60
CA GLN A 102 -14.45 -74.48 1.26
C GLN A 102 -15.10 -73.51 0.28
N ARG A 103 -14.30 -72.78 -0.51
CA ARG A 103 -14.83 -71.88 -1.55
C ARG A 103 -15.49 -72.69 -2.66
N VAL A 104 -16.74 -72.37 -2.96
CA VAL A 104 -17.48 -72.88 -4.11
C VAL A 104 -17.36 -71.87 -5.24
N THR A 105 -16.70 -72.26 -6.33
CA THR A 105 -16.41 -71.38 -7.48
C THR A 105 -17.09 -71.88 -8.75
N GLY A 106 -17.09 -71.04 -9.80
CA GLY A 106 -17.65 -71.39 -11.11
C GLY A 106 -19.16 -71.27 -11.23
N LEU A 107 -19.82 -70.66 -10.24
CA LEU A 107 -21.26 -70.35 -10.25
C LEU A 107 -21.47 -68.86 -10.50
N THR A 108 -22.54 -68.51 -11.21
CA THR A 108 -23.11 -67.16 -11.19
C THR A 108 -23.77 -66.86 -9.85
N TRP A 109 -24.00 -65.59 -9.53
CA TRP A 109 -24.73 -65.23 -8.32
C TRP A 109 -26.11 -65.90 -8.25
N GLN A 110 -26.82 -65.95 -9.38
CA GLN A 110 -28.16 -66.54 -9.46
C GLN A 110 -28.12 -68.06 -9.17
N GLU A 111 -27.13 -68.77 -9.70
CA GLU A 111 -26.91 -70.19 -9.42
C GLU A 111 -26.52 -70.41 -7.95
N ALA A 112 -25.58 -69.62 -7.43
CA ALA A 112 -25.18 -69.67 -6.03
C ALA A 112 -26.37 -69.40 -5.10
N TYR A 113 -27.19 -68.39 -5.39
CA TYR A 113 -28.39 -68.06 -4.64
C TYR A 113 -29.44 -69.19 -4.67
N ALA A 114 -29.62 -69.86 -5.82
CA ALA A 114 -30.51 -71.00 -5.93
C ALA A 114 -30.00 -72.23 -5.13
N GLN A 115 -28.69 -72.49 -5.16
CA GLN A 115 -28.05 -73.54 -4.35
C GLN A 115 -28.11 -73.23 -2.84
N MET A 116 -27.93 -71.96 -2.49
CA MET A 116 -28.12 -71.42 -1.14
C MET A 116 -29.55 -71.71 -0.62
N GLN A 117 -30.59 -71.46 -1.41
CA GLN A 117 -31.97 -71.77 -1.01
C GLN A 117 -32.21 -73.26 -0.72
N ARG A 118 -31.42 -74.16 -1.32
CA ARG A 118 -31.45 -75.61 -1.09
C ARG A 118 -30.44 -76.11 -0.05
N TRP A 119 -29.70 -75.19 0.60
CA TRP A 119 -28.61 -75.50 1.54
C TRP A 119 -27.50 -76.39 0.96
N GLU A 120 -27.28 -76.31 -0.36
CA GLU A 120 -26.12 -76.89 -1.05
C GLU A 120 -24.86 -76.02 -0.84
N ILE A 121 -25.04 -74.75 -0.48
CA ILE A 121 -24.03 -73.84 0.03
C ILE A 121 -24.39 -73.53 1.48
N ASP A 122 -23.39 -73.48 2.36
CA ASP A 122 -23.59 -73.32 3.79
C ASP A 122 -23.52 -71.85 4.25
N MET A 123 -22.77 -71.01 3.54
CA MET A 123 -22.68 -69.58 3.82
C MET A 123 -22.31 -68.70 2.60
N THR A 124 -22.52 -67.40 2.75
CA THR A 124 -22.04 -66.35 1.83
C THR A 124 -21.43 -65.21 2.63
N THR A 125 -20.46 -64.49 2.03
CA THR A 125 -19.66 -63.48 2.75
C THR A 125 -20.19 -62.06 2.66
N SER A 126 -21.01 -61.72 1.67
CA SER A 126 -21.58 -60.38 1.55
C SER A 126 -22.97 -60.40 0.97
N VAL A 127 -23.96 -60.14 1.82
CA VAL A 127 -25.37 -60.13 1.41
C VAL A 127 -26.18 -59.17 2.27
N ALA A 128 -27.12 -58.46 1.64
CA ALA A 128 -28.06 -57.61 2.34
C ALA A 128 -29.16 -58.45 3.01
N VAL A 129 -29.58 -58.04 4.21
CA VAL A 129 -30.72 -58.62 4.90
C VAL A 129 -32.02 -58.18 4.22
N THR A 130 -32.84 -59.14 3.80
CA THR A 130 -34.20 -58.87 3.28
C THR A 130 -35.21 -59.79 3.97
N PRO A 131 -36.48 -59.37 4.13
CA PRO A 131 -37.51 -60.22 4.73
C PRO A 131 -37.68 -61.58 4.05
N GLN A 132 -37.41 -61.64 2.75
CA GLN A 132 -37.39 -62.89 1.99
C GLN A 132 -36.23 -63.78 2.42
N ARG A 133 -35.00 -63.26 2.46
CA ARG A 133 -33.79 -64.01 2.81
C ARG A 133 -33.78 -64.49 4.28
N SER A 134 -34.32 -63.69 5.21
CA SER A 134 -34.45 -64.07 6.63
C SER A 134 -35.36 -65.27 6.90
N ARG A 135 -36.11 -65.75 5.90
CA ARG A 135 -36.89 -66.98 6.04
C ARG A 135 -35.99 -68.22 6.11
N PHE A 136 -34.87 -68.23 5.39
CA PHE A 136 -34.00 -69.40 5.19
C PHE A 136 -32.53 -69.19 5.60
N TRP A 137 -32.13 -67.97 5.95
CA TRP A 137 -30.78 -67.62 6.44
C TRP A 137 -30.80 -66.96 7.82
N ALA A 138 -29.72 -67.18 8.57
CA ALA A 138 -29.30 -66.37 9.70
C ALA A 138 -28.15 -65.44 9.25
N PHE A 139 -28.05 -64.25 9.84
CA PHE A 139 -27.10 -63.22 9.43
C PHE A 139 -26.24 -62.78 10.60
N THR A 140 -25.01 -62.40 10.29
CA THR A 140 -24.18 -61.59 11.18
C THR A 140 -24.72 -60.16 11.25
N SER A 141 -24.26 -59.40 12.24
CA SER A 141 -24.25 -57.95 12.20
C SER A 141 -23.51 -57.46 10.94
N PRO A 142 -23.92 -56.32 10.35
CA PRO A 142 -23.28 -55.80 9.15
C PRO A 142 -21.84 -55.39 9.47
N TYR A 143 -20.86 -56.03 8.84
CA TYR A 143 -19.44 -55.68 9.03
C TYR A 143 -19.03 -54.46 8.21
N GLN A 144 -19.82 -54.10 7.21
CA GLN A 144 -19.61 -52.93 6.36
C GLN A 144 -20.96 -52.32 5.98
N GLN A 145 -21.07 -50.99 6.06
CA GLN A 145 -22.24 -50.27 5.57
C GLN A 145 -21.84 -49.43 4.36
N VAL A 146 -22.54 -49.63 3.26
CA VAL A 146 -22.32 -48.85 2.04
C VAL A 146 -23.65 -48.32 1.50
N PRO A 147 -23.74 -47.03 1.14
CA PRO A 147 -24.90 -46.48 0.47
C PRO A 147 -25.19 -47.19 -0.87
N ILE A 148 -26.47 -47.41 -1.15
CA ILE A 148 -26.93 -47.67 -2.52
C ILE A 148 -27.22 -46.32 -3.17
N VAL A 149 -26.68 -46.13 -4.37
CA VAL A 149 -26.74 -44.86 -5.11
C VAL A 149 -27.43 -45.04 -6.45
N ILE A 150 -27.90 -43.92 -6.99
CA ILE A 150 -28.49 -43.83 -8.32
C ILE A 150 -27.40 -43.37 -9.28
N VAL A 151 -27.16 -44.14 -10.34
CA VAL A 151 -26.23 -43.82 -11.43
C VAL A 151 -27.03 -43.44 -12.66
N ALA A 152 -26.70 -42.30 -13.26
CA ALA A 152 -27.34 -41.83 -14.49
C ALA A 152 -26.30 -41.20 -15.43
N ALA A 153 -26.74 -40.78 -16.62
CA ALA A 153 -25.89 -40.04 -17.54
C ALA A 153 -25.39 -38.72 -16.90
N SER A 154 -24.19 -38.28 -17.28
CA SER A 154 -23.50 -37.15 -16.65
C SER A 154 -24.23 -35.81 -16.80
N ASN A 155 -25.11 -35.68 -17.81
CA ASN A 155 -25.96 -34.53 -18.07
C ASN A 155 -27.27 -34.50 -17.25
N VAL A 156 -27.63 -35.59 -16.57
CA VAL A 156 -28.83 -35.65 -15.71
C VAL A 156 -28.58 -34.81 -14.44
N THR A 157 -29.56 -34.04 -14.00
CA THR A 157 -29.48 -33.27 -12.75
C THR A 157 -29.42 -34.18 -11.54
N TYR A 158 -28.99 -33.67 -10.39
CA TYR A 158 -29.01 -34.47 -9.16
C TYR A 158 -30.45 -34.88 -8.81
N ILE A 159 -30.63 -36.14 -8.46
CA ILE A 159 -31.89 -36.79 -8.09
C ILE A 159 -31.89 -36.90 -6.58
N GLY A 160 -32.67 -36.05 -5.91
CA GLY A 160 -32.69 -35.97 -4.45
C GLY A 160 -33.61 -37.00 -3.81
N ASP A 161 -34.62 -37.45 -4.55
CA ASP A 161 -35.55 -38.50 -4.13
C ASP A 161 -35.71 -39.56 -5.23
N ILE A 162 -35.58 -40.84 -4.85
CA ILE A 162 -35.77 -41.96 -5.77
C ILE A 162 -37.21 -42.00 -6.34
N ALA A 163 -38.19 -41.39 -5.67
CA ALA A 163 -39.55 -41.26 -6.18
C ALA A 163 -39.64 -40.46 -7.50
N GLU A 164 -38.65 -39.59 -7.78
CA GLU A 164 -38.53 -38.86 -9.06
C GLU A 164 -38.32 -39.80 -10.26
N LEU A 165 -37.92 -41.06 -10.02
CA LEU A 165 -37.76 -42.09 -11.05
C LEU A 165 -39.08 -42.79 -11.41
N SER A 166 -40.22 -42.36 -10.86
CA SER A 166 -41.53 -42.95 -11.20
C SER A 166 -41.80 -42.89 -12.72
N GLY A 167 -42.22 -44.02 -13.29
CA GLY A 167 -42.40 -44.20 -14.74
C GLY A 167 -41.12 -44.28 -15.56
N ALA A 168 -39.94 -44.10 -14.95
CA ALA A 168 -38.66 -44.31 -15.60
C ALA A 168 -38.26 -45.78 -15.55
N ARG A 169 -37.48 -46.19 -16.56
CA ARG A 169 -36.88 -47.52 -16.60
C ARG A 169 -35.57 -47.53 -15.84
N VAL A 170 -35.47 -48.32 -14.78
CA VAL A 170 -34.31 -48.37 -13.87
C VAL A 170 -33.69 -49.75 -13.91
N ALA A 171 -32.39 -49.81 -14.23
CA ALA A 171 -31.63 -51.05 -14.20
C ALA A 171 -31.34 -51.49 -12.76
N VAL A 172 -31.46 -52.79 -12.51
CA VAL A 172 -31.05 -53.46 -11.26
C VAL A 172 -30.51 -54.84 -11.59
N VAL A 173 -29.53 -55.32 -10.84
CA VAL A 173 -29.03 -56.70 -11.03
C VAL A 173 -30.06 -57.69 -10.47
N ASP A 174 -30.36 -58.72 -11.25
CA ASP A 174 -31.33 -59.74 -10.85
C ASP A 174 -30.83 -60.53 -9.65
N GLY A 175 -31.69 -60.72 -8.65
CA GLY A 175 -31.35 -61.39 -7.39
C GLY A 175 -30.57 -60.53 -6.39
N TYR A 176 -30.29 -59.26 -6.67
CA TYR A 176 -29.73 -58.31 -5.69
C TYR A 176 -30.81 -57.64 -4.85
N ALA A 177 -30.41 -57.03 -3.73
CA ALA A 177 -31.32 -56.41 -2.78
C ALA A 177 -32.18 -55.29 -3.40
N ALA A 178 -31.61 -54.50 -4.31
CA ALA A 178 -32.36 -53.48 -5.06
C ALA A 178 -33.52 -54.09 -5.88
N SER A 179 -33.35 -55.29 -6.44
CA SER A 179 -34.42 -55.99 -7.17
C SER A 179 -35.56 -56.47 -6.25
N ASP A 180 -35.32 -56.57 -4.93
CA ASP A 180 -36.35 -56.90 -3.93
C ASP A 180 -37.03 -55.64 -3.36
N TRP A 181 -36.26 -54.58 -3.10
CA TRP A 181 -36.74 -53.37 -2.43
C TRP A 181 -37.52 -52.43 -3.35
N LEU A 182 -37.00 -52.14 -4.55
CA LEU A 182 -37.63 -51.18 -5.45
C LEU A 182 -39.07 -51.54 -5.84
N PRO A 183 -39.40 -52.79 -6.24
CA PRO A 183 -40.78 -53.10 -6.60
C PRO A 183 -41.75 -53.09 -5.41
N ARG A 184 -41.24 -53.21 -4.18
CA ARG A 184 -42.04 -53.15 -2.95
C ARG A 184 -42.34 -51.70 -2.55
N ASP A 185 -41.33 -50.84 -2.58
CA ASP A 185 -41.41 -49.48 -2.04
C ASP A 185 -41.79 -48.44 -3.12
N TYR A 186 -41.45 -48.71 -4.39
CA TYR A 186 -41.65 -47.83 -5.54
C TYR A 186 -42.18 -48.61 -6.77
N PRO A 187 -43.43 -49.12 -6.70
CA PRO A 187 -43.99 -50.01 -7.73
C PRO A 187 -44.16 -49.37 -9.12
N ASP A 188 -44.17 -48.03 -9.19
CA ASP A 188 -44.31 -47.28 -10.44
C ASP A 188 -42.99 -47.16 -11.23
N ILE A 189 -41.86 -47.62 -10.66
CA ILE A 189 -40.57 -47.68 -11.37
C ILE A 189 -40.53 -48.95 -12.23
N GLU A 190 -40.26 -48.80 -13.52
CA GLU A 190 -40.11 -49.95 -14.42
C GLU A 190 -38.71 -50.57 -14.25
N LEU A 191 -38.63 -51.81 -13.77
CA LEU A 191 -37.33 -52.45 -13.54
C LEU A 191 -36.80 -53.19 -14.77
N LEU A 192 -35.61 -52.79 -15.22
CA LEU A 192 -34.79 -53.56 -16.16
C LEU A 192 -33.84 -54.45 -15.37
N ARG A 193 -34.14 -55.75 -15.31
CA ARG A 193 -33.28 -56.74 -14.65
C ARG A 193 -32.11 -57.12 -15.57
N VAL A 194 -30.88 -57.00 -15.05
CA VAL A 194 -29.63 -57.33 -15.76
C VAL A 194 -28.85 -58.41 -15.01
N ALA A 195 -27.90 -59.07 -15.68
CA ALA A 195 -27.18 -60.19 -15.08
C ALA A 195 -25.97 -59.78 -14.21
N SER A 196 -25.43 -58.57 -14.40
CA SER A 196 -24.24 -58.08 -13.67
C SER A 196 -24.19 -56.56 -13.54
N ALA A 197 -23.35 -56.06 -12.64
CA ALA A 197 -23.18 -54.63 -12.42
C ALA A 197 -22.65 -53.88 -13.66
N GLU A 198 -21.75 -54.53 -14.42
CA GLU A 198 -21.27 -54.00 -15.70
C GLU A 198 -22.42 -53.85 -16.71
N GLN A 199 -23.30 -54.84 -16.84
CA GLN A 199 -24.47 -54.73 -17.72
C GLN A 199 -25.42 -53.62 -17.29
N GLY A 200 -25.58 -53.38 -15.97
CA GLY A 200 -26.39 -52.30 -15.44
C GLY A 200 -25.87 -50.92 -15.84
N LEU A 201 -24.56 -50.69 -15.68
CA LEU A 201 -23.91 -49.45 -16.13
C LEU A 201 -24.01 -49.27 -17.64
N GLN A 202 -23.78 -50.33 -18.42
CA GLN A 202 -23.89 -50.25 -19.87
C GLN A 202 -25.33 -50.02 -20.35
N ALA A 203 -26.35 -50.55 -19.67
CA ALA A 203 -27.74 -50.30 -20.01
C ALA A 203 -28.08 -48.81 -19.92
N VAL A 204 -27.56 -48.11 -18.89
CA VAL A 204 -27.69 -46.64 -18.78
C VAL A 204 -26.90 -45.93 -19.87
N GLN A 205 -25.66 -46.38 -20.14
CA GLN A 205 -24.83 -45.79 -21.18
C GLN A 205 -25.47 -45.89 -22.58
N ARG A 206 -26.17 -46.99 -22.88
CA ARG A 206 -26.88 -47.22 -24.14
C ARG A 206 -28.27 -46.57 -24.18
N GLY A 207 -28.74 -45.99 -23.07
CA GLY A 207 -30.09 -45.42 -22.96
C GLY A 207 -31.21 -46.46 -22.89
N GLU A 208 -30.89 -47.73 -22.60
CA GLU A 208 -31.88 -48.81 -22.38
C GLU A 208 -32.59 -48.66 -21.03
N ALA A 209 -31.91 -48.03 -20.06
CA ALA A 209 -32.45 -47.59 -18.78
C ALA A 209 -32.06 -46.12 -18.54
N PHE A 210 -32.92 -45.39 -17.85
CA PHE A 210 -32.67 -44.01 -17.43
C PHE A 210 -31.63 -43.92 -16.31
N ALA A 211 -31.71 -44.85 -15.35
CA ALA A 211 -30.81 -44.92 -14.21
C ALA A 211 -30.48 -46.38 -13.84
N TYR A 212 -29.42 -46.57 -13.06
CA TYR A 212 -29.00 -47.84 -12.48
C TYR A 212 -28.83 -47.66 -10.97
N VAL A 213 -29.36 -48.58 -10.17
CA VAL A 213 -29.32 -48.50 -8.71
C VAL A 213 -28.42 -49.59 -8.14
N GLU A 214 -27.33 -49.20 -7.47
CA GLU A 214 -26.29 -50.13 -7.01
C GLU A 214 -25.46 -49.59 -5.83
N ASN A 215 -24.75 -50.49 -5.14
CA ASN A 215 -23.74 -50.19 -4.14
C ASN A 215 -22.67 -49.19 -4.65
N MET A 216 -22.42 -48.13 -3.87
CA MET A 216 -21.48 -47.06 -4.22
C MET A 216 -20.05 -47.53 -4.51
N LEU A 217 -19.54 -48.56 -3.80
CA LEU A 217 -18.18 -49.07 -4.02
C LEU A 217 -18.05 -49.77 -5.36
N VAL A 218 -19.06 -50.54 -5.72
CA VAL A 218 -19.14 -51.29 -6.98
C VAL A 218 -19.22 -50.30 -8.15
N VAL A 219 -20.11 -49.31 -8.03
CA VAL A 219 -20.22 -48.22 -9.01
C VAL A 219 -18.88 -47.50 -9.18
N GLY A 220 -18.27 -47.03 -8.09
CA GLY A 220 -17.01 -46.30 -8.14
C GLY A 220 -15.88 -47.10 -8.81
N TYR A 221 -15.78 -48.39 -8.49
CA TYR A 221 -14.80 -49.28 -9.09
C TYR A 221 -15.03 -49.47 -10.60
N TYR A 222 -16.25 -49.81 -11.03
CA TYR A 222 -16.53 -50.07 -12.44
C TYR A 222 -16.49 -48.78 -13.28
N LEU A 223 -16.96 -47.64 -12.77
CA LEU A 223 -16.82 -46.35 -13.47
C LEU A 223 -15.34 -46.02 -13.74
N ALA A 224 -14.46 -46.24 -12.75
CA ALA A 224 -13.03 -46.01 -12.89
C ALA A 224 -12.36 -47.03 -13.83
N ARG A 225 -12.64 -48.33 -13.65
CA ARG A 225 -12.04 -49.43 -14.41
C ARG A 225 -12.44 -49.40 -15.89
N LEU A 226 -13.74 -49.20 -16.16
CA LEU A 226 -14.30 -49.16 -17.51
C LEU A 226 -14.19 -47.77 -18.16
N LYS A 227 -13.67 -46.77 -17.44
CA LYS A 227 -13.51 -45.37 -17.89
C LYS A 227 -14.81 -44.76 -18.42
N LEU A 228 -15.92 -45.05 -17.74
CA LEU A 228 -17.26 -44.59 -18.14
C LEU A 228 -17.49 -43.13 -17.72
N THR A 229 -16.85 -42.19 -18.42
CA THR A 229 -16.92 -40.74 -18.10
C THR A 229 -18.25 -40.09 -18.44
N THR A 230 -19.11 -40.78 -19.20
CA THR A 230 -20.46 -40.33 -19.56
C THR A 230 -21.50 -40.61 -18.48
N LEU A 231 -21.12 -41.31 -17.41
CA LEU A 231 -22.00 -41.65 -16.29
C LEU A 231 -21.50 -40.98 -15.01
N LYS A 232 -22.40 -40.74 -14.06
CA LYS A 232 -22.07 -40.26 -12.72
C LYS A 232 -23.03 -40.84 -11.69
N ILE A 233 -22.61 -40.81 -10.43
CA ILE A 233 -23.54 -40.91 -9.31
C ILE A 233 -24.42 -39.66 -9.34
N ALA A 234 -25.69 -39.85 -9.64
CA ALA A 234 -26.67 -38.79 -9.86
C ALA A 234 -27.60 -38.59 -8.67
N GLY A 235 -27.61 -39.49 -7.69
CA GLY A 235 -28.46 -39.37 -6.51
C GLY A 235 -28.17 -40.44 -5.48
N ASP A 236 -28.77 -40.27 -4.31
CA ASP A 236 -28.73 -41.25 -3.22
C ASP A 236 -30.06 -42.00 -3.14
N THR A 237 -30.08 -43.15 -2.48
CA THR A 237 -31.32 -43.87 -2.17
C THR A 237 -31.51 -43.92 -0.65
N PRO A 238 -32.75 -44.10 -0.16
CA PRO A 238 -32.98 -44.33 1.27
C PRO A 238 -32.42 -45.68 1.76
N TYR A 239 -31.89 -46.51 0.85
CA TYR A 239 -31.36 -47.82 1.16
C TYR A 239 -29.90 -47.74 1.59
N ALA A 240 -29.64 -48.06 2.86
CA ALA A 240 -28.32 -48.43 3.32
C ALA A 240 -28.12 -49.94 3.13
N ASN A 241 -27.07 -50.34 2.41
CA ASN A 241 -26.73 -51.75 2.26
C ASN A 241 -25.71 -52.15 3.34
N GLY A 242 -26.23 -52.68 4.45
CA GLY A 242 -25.41 -53.40 5.42
C GLY A 242 -25.00 -54.75 4.85
N GLN A 243 -23.71 -54.92 4.58
CA GLN A 243 -23.13 -56.18 4.14
C GLN A 243 -22.93 -57.10 5.35
N CYS A 244 -23.65 -58.21 5.35
CA CYS A 244 -23.58 -59.25 6.36
C CYS A 244 -22.98 -60.53 5.74
N MET A 245 -22.35 -61.35 6.57
CA MET A 245 -22.22 -62.77 6.24
C MET A 245 -23.55 -63.46 6.56
N ALA A 246 -23.96 -64.41 5.73
CA ALA A 246 -25.16 -65.20 5.98
C ALA A 246 -24.83 -66.69 6.00
N VAL A 247 -25.43 -67.38 6.95
CA VAL A 247 -25.29 -68.83 7.15
C VAL A 247 -26.65 -69.50 7.16
N ARG A 248 -26.70 -70.79 6.86
CA ARG A 248 -27.97 -71.53 6.85
C ARG A 248 -28.70 -71.33 8.18
N LYS A 249 -30.01 -71.22 8.14
CA LYS A 249 -30.79 -70.88 9.34
C LYS A 249 -30.74 -71.95 10.43
N ASP A 250 -30.54 -73.22 10.06
CA ASP A 250 -30.28 -74.31 11.01
C ASP A 250 -28.87 -74.25 11.62
N TRP A 251 -27.96 -73.47 11.03
CA TRP A 251 -26.61 -73.19 11.50
C TRP A 251 -26.50 -71.80 12.14
N ALA A 252 -27.58 -71.32 12.79
CA ALA A 252 -27.57 -70.05 13.51
C ALA A 252 -26.41 -69.88 14.52
N PRO A 253 -25.90 -70.92 15.21
CA PRO A 253 -24.69 -70.79 16.03
C PRO A 253 -23.47 -70.24 15.25
N LEU A 254 -23.29 -70.62 13.99
CA LEU A 254 -22.20 -70.12 13.15
C LEU A 254 -22.30 -68.60 12.94
N ALA A 255 -23.51 -68.04 12.81
CA ALA A 255 -23.67 -66.58 12.69
C ALA A 255 -23.12 -65.86 13.92
N GLY A 256 -23.36 -66.39 15.12
CA GLY A 256 -22.81 -65.83 16.37
C GLY A 256 -21.29 -65.92 16.45
N ILE A 257 -20.71 -67.04 16.00
CA ILE A 257 -19.27 -67.23 15.92
C ILE A 257 -18.63 -66.24 14.94
N LEU A 258 -19.20 -66.12 13.74
CA LEU A 258 -18.75 -65.16 12.72
C LEU A 258 -18.87 -63.72 13.22
N ASP A 259 -19.94 -63.38 13.95
CA ASP A 259 -20.11 -62.05 14.54
C ASP A 259 -18.99 -61.70 15.54
N LYS A 260 -18.63 -62.64 16.41
CA LYS A 260 -17.49 -62.45 17.34
C LYS A 260 -16.17 -62.28 16.57
N ALA A 261 -15.96 -63.08 15.53
CA ALA A 261 -14.75 -62.99 14.71
C ALA A 261 -14.66 -61.63 13.99
N LEU A 262 -15.74 -61.19 13.35
CA LEU A 262 -15.85 -59.89 12.68
C LEU A 262 -15.68 -58.71 13.66
N ALA A 263 -16.21 -58.82 14.87
CA ALA A 263 -16.05 -57.81 15.93
C ALA A 263 -14.60 -57.70 16.43
N SER A 264 -13.81 -58.78 16.33
CA SER A 264 -12.39 -58.78 16.71
C SER A 264 -11.46 -58.13 15.69
N ILE A 265 -11.96 -57.87 14.46
CA ILE A 265 -11.19 -57.22 13.41
C ILE A 265 -11.10 -55.72 13.71
N SER A 266 -9.87 -55.25 13.92
CA SER A 266 -9.55 -53.88 14.32
C SER A 266 -9.82 -52.86 13.22
N GLU A 267 -9.99 -51.59 13.59
CA GLU A 267 -10.12 -50.49 12.62
C GLU A 267 -8.91 -50.40 11.66
N ALA A 268 -7.70 -50.68 12.16
CA ALA A 268 -6.49 -50.66 11.33
C ALA A 268 -6.51 -51.73 10.22
N GLU A 269 -7.00 -52.94 10.53
CA GLU A 269 -7.18 -54.02 9.56
C GLU A 269 -8.29 -53.68 8.56
N ARG A 270 -9.41 -53.12 9.03
CA ARG A 270 -10.51 -52.63 8.19
C ARG A 270 -10.03 -51.57 7.19
N ASP A 271 -9.23 -50.63 7.68
CA ASP A 271 -8.62 -49.57 6.87
C ASP A 271 -7.62 -50.12 5.85
N GLU A 272 -6.86 -51.15 6.20
CA GLU A 272 -5.94 -51.82 5.28
C GLU A 272 -6.68 -52.48 4.12
N ILE A 273 -7.75 -53.24 4.40
CA ILE A 273 -8.63 -53.81 3.38
C ILE A 273 -9.22 -52.69 2.51
N TYR A 274 -9.73 -51.62 3.13
CA TYR A 274 -10.31 -50.50 2.40
C TYR A 274 -9.31 -49.84 1.44
N ARG A 275 -8.09 -49.51 1.92
CA ARG A 275 -7.04 -48.87 1.11
C ARG A 275 -6.54 -49.76 -0.02
N LYS A 276 -6.47 -51.08 0.19
CA LYS A 276 -6.04 -52.06 -0.81
C LYS A 276 -6.97 -52.07 -2.03
N TRP A 277 -8.28 -52.03 -1.79
CA TRP A 277 -9.30 -52.19 -2.83
C TRP A 277 -9.81 -50.87 -3.42
N LEU A 278 -9.76 -49.80 -2.62
CA LEU A 278 -10.15 -48.45 -3.03
C LEU A 278 -8.98 -47.50 -2.71
N PRO A 279 -7.90 -47.52 -3.52
CA PRO A 279 -6.85 -46.53 -3.38
C PRO A 279 -7.47 -45.17 -3.67
N VAL A 280 -7.81 -44.44 -2.61
CA VAL A 280 -8.28 -43.07 -2.71
C VAL A 280 -7.17 -42.33 -3.45
N ARG A 281 -7.44 -41.92 -4.69
CA ARG A 281 -6.67 -40.86 -5.32
C ARG A 281 -6.97 -39.61 -4.51
N TYR A 282 -6.24 -39.43 -3.42
CA TYR A 282 -6.16 -38.17 -2.70
C TYR A 282 -5.50 -37.18 -3.66
N GLU A 283 -6.31 -36.56 -4.52
CA GLU A 283 -5.98 -35.24 -5.02
C GLU A 283 -6.11 -34.31 -3.81
N HIS A 284 -5.02 -34.18 -3.04
CA HIS A 284 -4.94 -33.14 -2.05
C HIS A 284 -5.19 -31.81 -2.78
N GLY A 285 -6.31 -31.16 -2.47
CA GLY A 285 -6.44 -29.72 -2.69
C GLY A 285 -5.22 -29.02 -2.08
N PRO A 286 -4.79 -27.86 -2.60
CA PRO A 286 -3.53 -27.25 -2.19
C PRO A 286 -3.48 -27.09 -0.68
N ASP A 287 -2.42 -27.63 -0.05
CA ASP A 287 -2.21 -27.61 1.39
C ASP A 287 -2.52 -26.23 1.98
N ALA A 288 -3.15 -26.19 3.16
CA ALA A 288 -3.44 -24.94 3.87
C ALA A 288 -2.17 -24.06 4.05
N LEU A 289 -0.99 -24.69 4.14
CA LEU A 289 0.30 -24.01 4.18
C LEU A 289 0.64 -23.31 2.85
N VAL A 290 0.34 -23.93 1.71
CA VAL A 290 0.54 -23.36 0.37
C VAL A 290 -0.42 -22.19 0.16
N LEU A 291 -1.70 -22.34 0.50
CA LEU A 291 -2.68 -21.26 0.43
C LEU A 291 -2.24 -20.06 1.29
N ARG A 292 -1.78 -20.31 2.52
CA ARG A 292 -1.25 -19.26 3.41
C ARG A 292 -0.04 -18.55 2.80
N ARG A 293 0.88 -19.27 2.14
CA ARG A 293 2.04 -18.67 1.45
C ARG A 293 1.61 -17.79 0.29
N VAL A 294 0.67 -18.25 -0.54
CA VAL A 294 0.15 -17.47 -1.67
C VAL A 294 -0.50 -16.18 -1.19
N VAL A 295 -1.34 -16.25 -0.14
CA VAL A 295 -1.97 -15.07 0.45
C VAL A 295 -0.92 -14.09 1.00
N LEU A 296 0.12 -14.59 1.68
CA LEU A 296 1.21 -13.74 2.20
C LEU A 296 2.02 -13.07 1.07
N ILE A 297 2.31 -13.78 -0.02
CA ILE A 297 3.01 -13.22 -1.17
C ILE A 297 2.14 -12.15 -1.85
N ALA A 298 0.86 -12.43 -2.07
CA ALA A 298 -0.08 -11.46 -2.64
C ALA A 298 -0.20 -10.21 -1.76
N ALA A 299 -0.29 -10.38 -0.43
CA ALA A 299 -0.32 -9.27 0.52
C ALA A 299 0.98 -8.46 0.51
N ALA A 300 2.15 -9.11 0.40
CA ALA A 300 3.44 -8.43 0.30
C ALA A 300 3.57 -7.62 -1.01
N ILE A 301 3.10 -8.16 -2.13
CA ILE A 301 3.06 -7.45 -3.42
C ILE A 301 2.14 -6.23 -3.33
N LEU A 302 0.94 -6.38 -2.78
CA LEU A 302 -0.01 -5.27 -2.61
C LEU A 302 0.52 -4.20 -1.65
N ALA A 303 1.17 -4.58 -0.56
CA ALA A 303 1.82 -3.66 0.35
C ALA A 303 2.98 -2.91 -0.33
N GLY A 304 3.80 -3.63 -1.11
CA GLY A 304 4.88 -3.04 -1.91
C GLY A 304 4.37 -2.05 -2.95
N SER A 305 3.31 -2.39 -3.68
CA SER A 305 2.70 -1.50 -4.67
C SER A 305 2.06 -0.28 -4.02
N ALA A 306 1.37 -0.44 -2.89
CA ALA A 306 0.80 0.67 -2.13
C ALA A 306 1.89 1.62 -1.60
N ALA A 307 2.98 1.08 -1.03
CA ALA A 307 4.11 1.87 -0.56
C ALA A 307 4.78 2.63 -1.72
N TRP A 308 4.93 1.99 -2.88
CA TRP A 308 5.45 2.62 -4.09
C TRP A 308 4.56 3.77 -4.57
N ILE A 309 3.24 3.56 -4.63
CA ILE A 309 2.27 4.60 -5.03
C ILE A 309 2.31 5.78 -4.05
N LEU A 310 2.38 5.53 -2.74
CA LEU A 310 2.46 6.58 -1.73
C LEU A 310 3.78 7.37 -1.84
N ARG A 311 4.90 6.69 -2.09
CA ARG A 311 6.19 7.33 -2.33
C ARG A 311 6.16 8.20 -3.58
N LEU A 312 5.60 7.69 -4.67
CA LEU A 312 5.47 8.42 -5.94
C LEU A 312 4.59 9.67 -5.78
N LYS A 313 3.45 9.55 -5.08
CA LYS A 313 2.57 10.68 -4.78
C LYS A 313 3.28 11.77 -3.98
N ARG A 314 4.08 11.41 -2.97
CA ARG A 314 4.87 12.37 -2.19
C ARG A 314 5.92 13.07 -3.05
N GLU A 315 6.60 12.33 -3.93
CA GLU A 315 7.62 12.92 -4.79
C GLU A 315 7.02 13.88 -5.83
N ILE A 316 5.89 13.52 -6.45
CA ILE A 316 5.17 14.40 -7.37
C ILE A 316 4.68 15.66 -6.64
N ALA A 317 4.13 15.53 -5.43
CA ALA A 317 3.68 16.67 -4.64
C ALA A 317 4.83 17.64 -4.31
N ALA A 318 5.99 17.10 -3.89
CA ALA A 318 7.17 17.91 -3.59
C ALA A 318 7.73 18.62 -4.84
N ARG A 319 7.77 17.94 -6.00
CA ARG A 319 8.17 18.57 -7.26
C ARG A 319 7.21 19.69 -7.67
N LYS A 320 5.90 19.45 -7.53
CA LYS A 320 4.88 20.44 -7.88
C LYS A 320 4.96 21.67 -6.98
N SER A 321 5.17 21.50 -5.68
CA SER A 321 5.33 22.65 -4.76
C SER A 321 6.62 23.42 -5.04
N ALA A 322 7.72 22.75 -5.36
CA ALA A 322 8.98 23.41 -5.74
C ALA A 322 8.85 24.20 -7.05
N GLN A 323 8.17 23.63 -8.05
CA GLN A 323 7.88 24.33 -9.32
C GLN A 323 6.98 25.54 -9.11
N GLN A 324 5.93 25.42 -8.28
CA GLN A 324 5.04 26.54 -7.96
C GLN A 324 5.77 27.65 -7.20
N ALA A 325 6.59 27.29 -6.21
CA ALA A 325 7.41 28.26 -5.49
C ALA A 325 8.40 28.97 -6.42
N ALA A 326 9.07 28.24 -7.31
CA ALA A 326 9.98 28.82 -8.31
C ALA A 326 9.24 29.75 -9.29
N ALA A 327 8.08 29.34 -9.79
CA ALA A 327 7.25 30.16 -10.68
C ALA A 327 6.75 31.44 -9.97
N GLN A 328 6.34 31.32 -8.71
CA GLN A 328 5.92 32.47 -7.90
C GLN A 328 7.09 33.42 -7.62
N SER A 329 8.28 32.90 -7.30
CA SER A 329 9.49 33.71 -7.13
C SER A 329 9.90 34.42 -8.42
N ALA A 330 9.84 33.75 -9.56
CA ALA A 330 10.16 34.34 -10.86
C ALA A 330 9.18 35.46 -11.24
N LEU A 331 7.87 35.24 -11.06
CA LEU A 331 6.85 36.27 -11.30
C LEU A 331 7.02 37.46 -10.35
N HIS A 332 7.29 37.19 -9.07
CA HIS A 332 7.51 38.24 -8.09
C HIS A 332 8.76 39.08 -8.42
N PHE A 333 9.86 38.43 -8.84
CA PHE A 333 11.05 39.13 -9.32
C PHE A 333 10.75 39.99 -10.54
N GLN A 334 10.05 39.45 -11.55
CA GLN A 334 9.68 40.22 -12.74
C GLN A 334 8.82 41.44 -12.39
N GLN A 335 7.85 41.29 -11.49
CA GLN A 335 7.02 42.41 -11.01
C GLN A 335 7.84 43.48 -10.30
N LEU A 336 8.77 43.09 -9.42
CA LEU A 336 9.65 44.03 -8.72
C LEU A 336 10.61 44.74 -9.69
N PHE A 337 11.15 43.99 -10.65
CA PHE A 337 12.04 44.51 -11.68
C PHE A 337 11.32 45.51 -12.58
N ASP A 338 10.12 45.19 -13.08
CA ASP A 338 9.32 46.05 -13.95
C ASP A 338 8.71 47.26 -13.23
N SER A 339 8.34 47.11 -11.96
CA SER A 339 7.75 48.19 -11.15
C SER A 339 8.80 49.08 -10.47
N SER A 340 10.10 48.85 -10.72
CA SER A 340 11.15 49.67 -10.16
C SER A 340 10.97 51.13 -10.59
N PRO A 341 10.96 52.10 -9.65
CA PRO A 341 10.82 53.52 -9.97
C PRO A 341 12.06 54.10 -10.67
N MET A 342 13.16 53.34 -10.68
CA MET A 342 14.40 53.69 -11.37
C MET A 342 14.58 52.83 -12.62
N PRO A 343 15.18 53.37 -13.68
CA PRO A 343 15.71 52.56 -14.78
C PRO A 343 16.69 51.51 -14.26
N VAL A 344 16.38 50.23 -14.52
CA VAL A 344 17.25 49.11 -14.13
C VAL A 344 17.49 48.23 -15.35
N ALA A 345 18.72 47.78 -15.52
CA ALA A 345 19.10 46.79 -16.52
C ALA A 345 19.81 45.62 -15.84
N LEU A 346 19.52 44.42 -16.30
CA LEU A 346 20.26 43.22 -15.96
C LEU A 346 21.12 42.83 -17.16
N ILE A 347 22.43 42.75 -16.97
CA ILE A 347 23.41 42.57 -18.04
C ILE A 347 24.27 41.35 -17.71
N GLY A 348 24.43 40.44 -18.66
CA GLY A 348 25.31 39.28 -18.49
C GLY A 348 26.79 39.68 -18.47
N ILE A 349 27.65 38.84 -17.91
CA ILE A 349 29.12 39.02 -17.96
C ILE A 349 29.70 39.16 -19.38
N ASP A 350 28.96 38.72 -20.40
CA ASP A 350 29.31 38.83 -21.83
C ASP A 350 28.88 40.18 -22.45
N GLY A 351 28.30 41.08 -21.66
CA GLY A 351 27.84 42.39 -22.08
C GLY A 351 26.50 42.38 -22.80
N ARG A 352 25.74 41.28 -22.80
CA ARG A 352 24.37 41.23 -23.34
C ARG A 352 23.36 41.68 -22.30
N PHE A 353 22.38 42.48 -22.70
CA PHE A 353 21.27 42.80 -21.82
C PHE A 353 20.35 41.56 -21.69
N LEU A 354 20.24 41.03 -20.47
CA LEU A 354 19.36 39.92 -20.13
C LEU A 354 17.92 40.39 -19.87
N GLY A 355 17.76 41.65 -19.44
CA GLY A 355 16.46 42.29 -19.27
C GLY A 355 16.60 43.76 -18.89
N VAL A 356 15.57 44.56 -19.18
CA VAL A 356 15.49 45.99 -18.79
C VAL A 356 14.13 46.25 -18.17
N SER A 357 14.08 47.06 -17.10
CA SER A 357 12.82 47.41 -16.45
C SER A 357 11.99 48.30 -17.38
N LYS A 358 10.67 48.28 -17.20
CA LYS A 358 9.77 49.18 -17.94
C LYS A 358 10.22 50.65 -17.82
N ARG A 359 10.63 51.08 -16.64
CA ARG A 359 11.14 52.43 -16.38
C ARG A 359 12.38 52.76 -17.22
N TRP A 360 13.25 51.80 -17.50
CA TRP A 360 14.42 52.02 -18.36
C TRP A 360 14.03 52.31 -19.80
N ALA A 361 13.09 51.52 -20.35
CA ALA A 361 12.58 51.75 -21.69
C ALA A 361 11.86 53.11 -21.81
N ASP A 362 11.03 53.45 -20.82
CA ASP A 362 10.33 54.74 -20.76
C ASP A 362 11.29 55.93 -20.63
N SER A 363 12.36 55.79 -19.84
CA SER A 363 13.30 56.89 -19.60
C SER A 363 14.18 57.22 -20.80
N TYR A 364 14.63 56.22 -21.56
CA TYR A 364 15.56 56.43 -22.66
C TYR A 364 14.95 56.28 -24.06
N GLY A 365 13.75 55.72 -24.17
CA GLY A 365 13.00 55.57 -25.43
C GLY A 365 13.52 54.46 -26.36
N TYR A 366 14.37 53.58 -25.84
CA TYR A 366 14.91 52.42 -26.54
C TYR A 366 14.32 51.14 -25.96
N ALA A 367 13.97 50.19 -26.82
CA ALA A 367 13.63 48.84 -26.41
C ALA A 367 14.90 47.99 -26.27
N LEU A 368 14.80 46.85 -25.57
CA LEU A 368 15.87 45.86 -25.50
C LEU A 368 16.35 45.42 -26.90
N GLU A 369 15.44 45.40 -27.88
CA GLU A 369 15.71 45.04 -29.28
C GLU A 369 16.59 46.08 -30.00
N ASP A 370 16.50 47.36 -29.62
CA ASP A 370 17.30 48.44 -30.20
C ASP A 370 18.75 48.42 -29.69
N ALA A 371 18.94 47.95 -28.45
CA ALA A 371 20.21 47.92 -27.73
C ALA A 371 20.46 46.54 -27.06
N PRO A 372 20.69 45.46 -27.83
CA PRO A 372 20.83 44.11 -27.28
C PRO A 372 22.14 43.90 -26.50
N THR A 373 23.15 44.76 -26.70
CA THR A 373 24.46 44.67 -26.05
C THR A 373 24.88 46.01 -25.46
N LEU A 374 25.71 45.98 -24.42
CA LEU A 374 26.29 47.15 -23.78
C LEU A 374 27.06 48.03 -24.78
N GLN A 375 27.78 47.41 -25.71
CA GLN A 375 28.46 48.12 -26.79
C GLN A 375 27.46 48.90 -27.65
N ARG A 376 26.38 48.26 -28.10
CA ARG A 376 25.36 48.92 -28.93
C ARG A 376 24.62 50.02 -28.15
N TRP A 377 24.37 49.80 -26.87
CA TRP A 377 23.81 50.80 -25.98
C TRP A 377 24.67 52.08 -25.93
N TRP A 378 25.98 51.94 -25.66
CA TRP A 378 26.90 53.08 -25.63
C TRP A 378 26.97 53.85 -26.95
N GLU A 379 26.82 53.18 -28.10
CA GLU A 379 26.75 53.84 -29.41
C GLU A 379 25.51 54.72 -29.58
N LEU A 380 24.38 54.30 -29.02
CA LEU A 380 23.12 55.02 -29.10
C LEU A 380 23.08 56.21 -28.16
N VAL A 381 23.57 56.05 -26.93
CA VAL A 381 23.46 57.09 -25.90
C VAL A 381 24.63 58.07 -25.84
N CYS A 382 25.79 57.72 -26.40
CA CYS A 382 26.97 58.57 -26.46
C CYS A 382 27.47 58.70 -27.92
N PRO A 383 26.92 59.65 -28.70
CA PRO A 383 27.28 59.81 -30.11
C PRO A 383 28.74 60.24 -30.35
N ASP A 384 29.35 60.91 -29.36
CA ASP A 384 30.75 61.37 -29.43
C ASP A 384 31.73 60.20 -29.25
N PRO A 385 32.54 59.86 -30.28
CA PRO A 385 33.44 58.71 -30.22
C PRO A 385 34.51 58.78 -29.13
N ASN A 386 34.97 59.98 -28.76
CA ASN A 386 36.02 60.13 -27.75
C ASN A 386 35.44 59.93 -26.36
N ARG A 387 34.33 60.61 -26.04
CA ARG A 387 33.61 60.43 -24.77
C ARG A 387 33.12 59.01 -24.54
N ARG A 388 32.65 58.34 -25.61
CA ARG A 388 32.21 56.94 -25.55
C ARG A 388 33.35 56.00 -25.16
N ARG A 389 34.56 56.20 -25.72
CA ARG A 389 35.74 55.38 -25.36
C ARG A 389 36.12 55.57 -23.90
N ASP A 390 36.13 56.80 -23.43
CA ASP A 390 36.46 57.11 -22.03
C ASP A 390 35.46 56.46 -21.07
N ALA A 391 34.15 56.59 -21.35
CA ALA A 391 33.08 55.98 -20.55
C ALA A 391 33.13 54.44 -20.54
N ILE A 392 33.42 53.80 -21.69
CA ILE A 392 33.58 52.34 -21.77
C ILE A 392 34.78 51.87 -20.94
N ASN A 393 35.93 52.55 -21.08
CA ASN A 393 37.15 52.19 -20.36
C ASN A 393 36.97 52.33 -18.84
N GLU A 394 36.31 53.41 -18.41
CA GLU A 394 36.00 53.66 -16.99
C GLU A 394 35.06 52.57 -16.43
N TRP A 395 34.01 52.22 -17.19
CA TRP A 395 33.10 51.14 -16.84
C TRP A 395 33.80 49.76 -16.75
N GLU A 396 34.63 49.41 -17.73
CA GLU A 396 35.36 48.14 -17.76
C GLU A 396 36.35 48.03 -16.59
N ALA A 397 37.09 49.10 -16.30
CA ALA A 397 38.01 49.14 -15.17
C ALA A 397 37.27 48.96 -13.83
N ALA A 398 36.12 49.60 -13.68
CA ALA A 398 35.29 49.48 -12.49
C ALA A 398 34.69 48.07 -12.33
N LEU A 399 34.27 47.45 -13.42
CA LEU A 399 33.77 46.07 -13.43
C LEU A 399 34.87 45.05 -13.05
N GLN A 400 36.11 45.26 -13.53
CA GLN A 400 37.26 44.44 -13.14
C GLN A 400 37.64 44.64 -11.65
N SER A 401 37.57 45.88 -11.16
CA SER A 401 37.82 46.19 -9.75
C SER A 401 36.79 45.52 -8.83
N ALA A 402 35.50 45.59 -9.17
CA ALA A 402 34.44 44.92 -8.41
C ALA A 402 34.64 43.40 -8.36
N ARG A 403 34.93 42.75 -9.49
CA ARG A 403 35.21 41.29 -9.51
C ARG A 403 36.34 40.86 -8.56
N SER A 404 37.27 41.76 -8.23
CA SER A 404 38.43 41.47 -7.38
C SER A 404 38.29 41.93 -5.93
N HIS A 405 37.54 43.01 -5.65
CA HIS A 405 37.55 43.67 -4.33
C HIS A 405 36.16 44.04 -3.74
N GLY A 406 35.03 43.79 -4.42
CA GLY A 406 33.70 44.08 -3.86
C GLY A 406 32.51 43.91 -4.82
N THR A 407 31.28 43.81 -4.33
CA THR A 407 30.11 43.54 -5.21
C THR A 407 29.50 44.79 -5.87
N GLN A 408 29.87 46.00 -5.43
CA GLN A 408 29.32 47.25 -5.95
C GLN A 408 30.31 47.97 -6.88
N ILE A 409 29.77 48.49 -7.97
CA ILE A 409 30.45 49.33 -8.95
C ILE A 409 29.89 50.75 -8.73
N GLY A 410 30.78 51.66 -8.29
CA GLY A 410 30.43 53.00 -7.81
C GLY A 410 29.73 53.89 -8.84
N PRO A 411 29.18 55.04 -8.41
CA PRO A 411 28.44 55.93 -9.30
C PRO A 411 29.36 56.60 -10.33
N PHE A 412 29.09 56.40 -11.62
CA PHE A 412 29.71 57.17 -12.70
C PHE A 412 28.69 58.12 -13.29
N SER A 413 29.01 59.42 -13.31
CA SER A 413 28.15 60.43 -13.91
C SER A 413 28.54 60.67 -15.36
N HIS A 414 27.74 60.17 -16.29
CA HIS A 414 27.90 60.42 -17.72
C HIS A 414 26.69 61.13 -18.31
N ARG A 415 26.95 61.93 -19.34
CA ARG A 415 25.88 62.58 -20.10
C ARG A 415 25.35 61.61 -21.16
N ILE A 416 24.12 61.14 -20.96
CA ILE A 416 23.44 60.15 -21.80
C ILE A 416 22.39 60.89 -22.63
N VAL A 417 22.35 60.60 -23.94
CA VAL A 417 21.35 61.17 -24.85
C VAL A 417 20.24 60.14 -25.08
N GLY A 418 19.02 60.49 -24.72
CA GLY A 418 17.84 59.68 -25.01
C GLY A 418 17.46 59.70 -26.49
N ARG A 419 16.55 58.83 -26.92
CA ARG A 419 16.00 58.85 -28.28
C ARG A 419 15.27 60.16 -28.63
N ASP A 420 14.79 60.87 -27.61
CA ASP A 420 14.21 62.20 -27.68
C ASP A 420 15.24 63.32 -27.98
N GLY A 421 16.53 62.98 -28.05
CA GLY A 421 17.62 63.92 -28.27
C GLY A 421 18.00 64.74 -27.04
N GLN A 422 17.32 64.54 -25.90
CA GLN A 422 17.63 65.26 -24.67
C GLN A 422 18.85 64.63 -23.99
N ALA A 423 19.84 65.46 -23.68
CA ALA A 423 21.04 65.03 -22.99
C ALA A 423 20.86 65.20 -21.48
N ARG A 424 20.83 64.08 -20.76
CA ARG A 424 20.61 64.01 -19.31
C ARG A 424 21.89 63.58 -18.60
N ALA A 425 22.24 64.21 -17.49
CA ALA A 425 23.31 63.74 -16.63
C ALA A 425 22.80 62.52 -15.87
N THR A 426 23.33 61.34 -16.20
CA THR A 426 22.92 60.07 -15.59
C THR A 426 24.05 59.51 -14.76
N GLU A 427 23.76 59.25 -13.50
CA GLU A 427 24.60 58.49 -12.60
C GLU A 427 24.29 57.00 -12.74
N ILE A 428 25.29 56.21 -13.12
CA ILE A 428 25.17 54.77 -13.33
C ILE A 428 25.82 54.06 -12.15
N THR A 429 25.05 53.25 -11.44
CA THR A 429 25.55 52.38 -10.37
C THR A 429 25.28 50.94 -10.77
N ALA A 430 26.17 50.01 -10.42
CA ALA A 430 25.90 48.60 -10.68
C ALA A 430 26.31 47.67 -9.53
N THR A 431 25.65 46.53 -9.45
CA THR A 431 25.94 45.47 -8.48
C THR A 431 26.13 44.14 -9.19
N LEU A 432 27.20 43.43 -8.85
CA LEU A 432 27.48 42.10 -9.36
C LEU A 432 26.64 41.05 -8.62
N LEU A 433 25.82 40.30 -9.37
CA LEU A 433 24.96 39.21 -8.92
C LEU A 433 25.44 37.90 -9.56
N GLY A 434 26.49 37.29 -9.01
CA GLY A 434 27.09 36.08 -9.58
C GLY A 434 27.71 36.35 -10.95
N ASN A 435 27.08 35.84 -12.02
CA ASN A 435 27.49 36.08 -13.41
C ASN A 435 26.69 37.19 -14.12
N ASP A 436 25.81 37.87 -13.40
CA ASP A 436 25.00 38.96 -13.95
C ASP A 436 25.34 40.28 -13.24
N VAL A 437 25.06 41.39 -13.90
CA VAL A 437 25.33 42.75 -13.42
C VAL A 437 24.02 43.50 -13.43
N LEU A 438 23.55 43.91 -12.25
CA LEU A 438 22.37 44.73 -12.07
C LEU A 438 22.77 46.20 -12.09
N THR A 439 22.41 46.92 -13.14
CA THR A 439 22.76 48.33 -13.35
C THR A 439 21.53 49.21 -13.12
N VAL A 440 21.67 50.23 -12.27
CA VAL A 440 20.65 51.23 -11.99
C VAL A 440 21.13 52.57 -12.56
N PHE A 441 20.24 53.28 -13.25
CA PHE A 441 20.52 54.58 -13.81
C PHE A 441 19.70 55.64 -13.09
N GLN A 442 20.35 56.69 -12.63
CA GLN A 442 19.72 57.80 -11.92
C GLN A 442 19.93 59.09 -12.70
N ASP A 443 18.85 59.73 -13.11
CA ASP A 443 18.94 61.08 -13.69
C ASP A 443 19.22 62.09 -12.56
N VAL A 444 20.40 62.70 -12.60
CA VAL A 444 20.87 63.70 -11.63
C VAL A 444 20.89 65.10 -12.24
N THR A 445 20.32 65.31 -13.43
CA THR A 445 20.35 66.61 -14.13
C THR A 445 19.77 67.74 -13.27
N GLN A 446 18.57 67.55 -12.71
CA GLN A 446 17.93 68.57 -11.85
C GLN A 446 18.76 68.85 -10.59
N ARG A 447 19.33 67.80 -10.00
CA ARG A 447 20.15 67.89 -8.80
C ARG A 447 21.44 68.66 -9.09
N GLN A 448 22.14 68.32 -10.17
CA GLN A 448 23.37 69.01 -10.57
C GLN A 448 23.10 70.48 -10.91
N THR A 449 22.02 70.79 -11.65
CA THR A 449 21.68 72.18 -11.94
C THR A 449 21.33 72.99 -10.68
N ALA A 450 20.67 72.36 -9.70
CA ALA A 450 20.35 73.00 -8.44
C ALA A 450 21.61 73.22 -7.58
N GLU A 451 22.52 72.25 -7.55
CA GLU A 451 23.82 72.37 -6.86
C GLU A 451 24.69 73.46 -7.50
N GLU A 452 24.75 73.54 -8.83
CA GLU A 452 25.45 74.61 -9.55
C GLU A 452 24.85 75.99 -9.30
N GLU A 453 23.51 76.09 -9.28
CA GLU A 453 22.81 77.34 -8.96
C GLU A 453 23.08 77.76 -7.50
N GLN A 454 23.08 76.81 -6.56
CA GLN A 454 23.41 77.06 -5.17
C GLN A 454 24.85 77.54 -4.98
N ILE A 455 25.80 76.94 -5.71
CA ILE A 455 27.20 77.39 -5.74
C ILE A 455 27.31 78.80 -6.34
N ARG A 456 26.52 79.13 -7.38
CA ARG A 456 26.50 80.48 -7.97
C ARG A 456 25.99 81.51 -6.97
N LEU A 457 24.87 81.23 -6.31
CA LEU A 457 24.28 82.11 -5.30
C LEU A 457 25.21 82.33 -4.09
N LEU A 458 25.91 81.28 -3.65
CA LEU A 458 26.93 81.39 -2.60
C LEU A 458 28.07 82.33 -3.01
N LYS A 459 28.59 82.21 -4.24
CA LYS A 459 29.64 83.09 -4.75
C LYS A 459 29.17 84.55 -4.90
N GLU A 460 27.91 84.77 -5.27
CA GLU A 460 27.32 86.11 -5.33
C GLU A 460 27.15 86.72 -3.93
N ALA A 461 26.70 85.93 -2.95
CA ALA A 461 26.59 86.35 -1.55
C ALA A 461 27.96 86.69 -0.94
N GLU A 462 29.00 85.92 -1.26
CA GLU A 462 30.36 86.17 -0.79
C GLU A 462 30.94 87.48 -1.37
N ARG A 463 30.70 87.75 -2.66
CA ARG A 463 31.06 89.03 -3.30
C ARG A 463 30.29 90.21 -2.70
N SER A 464 29.00 90.05 -2.43
CA SER A 464 28.19 91.08 -1.77
C SER A 464 28.65 91.34 -0.33
N GLY A 465 29.06 90.30 0.40
CA GLY A 465 29.59 90.42 1.76
C GLY A 465 30.93 91.16 1.82
N GLN A 466 31.82 90.93 0.84
CA GLN A 466 33.08 91.67 0.71
C GLN A 466 32.84 93.16 0.41
N ALA A 467 31.92 93.48 -0.52
CA ALA A 467 31.57 94.87 -0.84
C ALA A 467 30.92 95.61 0.34
N MET A 468 30.08 94.92 1.13
CA MET A 468 29.45 95.49 2.32
C MET A 468 30.48 95.81 3.41
N ARG A 469 31.49 94.95 3.61
CA ARG A 469 32.58 95.21 4.56
C ARG A 469 33.40 96.44 4.19
N SER A 470 33.76 96.60 2.92
CA SER A 470 34.47 97.80 2.47
C SER A 470 33.66 99.09 2.62
N ALA A 471 32.33 99.03 2.38
CA ALA A 471 31.45 100.18 2.57
C ALA A 471 31.27 100.54 4.07
N LEU A 472 31.24 99.54 4.96
CA LEU A 472 31.17 99.77 6.40
C LEU A 472 32.44 100.46 6.94
N GLU A 473 33.62 100.04 6.47
CA GLU A 473 34.90 100.67 6.80
C GLU A 473 34.98 102.13 6.33
N GLU A 474 34.41 102.43 5.15
CA GLU A 474 34.31 103.80 4.63
C GLU A 474 33.32 104.65 5.46
N GLN A 475 32.19 104.06 5.88
CA GLN A 475 31.21 104.73 6.72
C GLN A 475 31.74 105.03 8.12
N GLU A 476 32.54 104.13 8.71
CA GLU A 476 33.20 104.39 10.00
C GLU A 476 34.23 105.52 9.90
N ARG A 477 35.08 105.55 8.87
CA ARG A 477 36.01 106.68 8.63
C ARG A 477 35.28 108.01 8.49
N THR A 478 34.17 108.02 7.75
CA THR A 478 33.36 109.24 7.56
C THR A 478 32.74 109.71 8.87
N ARG A 479 32.31 108.77 9.73
CA ARG A 479 31.76 109.07 11.05
C ARG A 479 32.81 109.68 11.99
N GLU A 480 34.03 109.14 11.99
CA GLU A 480 35.13 109.70 12.79
C GLU A 480 35.46 111.13 12.38
N GLN A 481 35.56 111.42 11.07
CA GLN A 481 35.76 112.78 10.57
C GLN A 481 34.62 113.73 10.91
N MET A 482 33.37 113.25 10.88
CA MET A 482 32.20 114.05 11.22
C MET A 482 32.17 114.40 12.72
N LEU A 483 32.57 113.46 13.59
CA LEU A 483 32.68 113.71 15.04
C LEU A 483 33.77 114.76 15.35
N GLU A 484 34.91 114.71 14.66
CA GLU A 484 35.95 115.75 14.78
C GLU A 484 35.44 117.14 14.38
N THR A 485 34.67 117.21 13.28
CA THR A 485 34.08 118.45 12.78
C THR A 485 33.05 119.03 13.76
N ILE A 486 32.24 118.16 14.37
CA ILE A 486 31.26 118.56 15.40
C ILE A 486 31.96 119.12 16.64
N ASP A 487 33.09 118.54 17.09
CA ASP A 487 33.84 119.06 18.23
C ASP A 487 34.44 120.47 17.96
N GLN A 488 34.90 120.71 16.73
CA GLN A 488 35.35 122.05 16.31
C GLN A 488 34.22 123.07 16.29
N LEU A 489 33.04 122.71 15.78
CA LEU A 489 31.87 123.59 15.77
C LEU A 489 31.41 123.93 17.19
N ARG A 490 31.45 122.97 18.12
CA ARG A 490 31.07 123.20 19.52
C ARG A 490 31.95 124.25 20.21
N ARG A 491 33.27 124.19 20.00
CA ARG A 491 34.21 125.19 20.53
C ARG A 491 33.96 126.59 19.95
N PHE A 492 33.55 126.67 18.68
CA PHE A 492 33.20 127.94 18.04
C PHE A 492 31.88 128.52 18.59
N GLN A 493 30.91 127.65 18.88
CA GLN A 493 29.61 128.04 19.43
C GLN A 493 29.73 128.61 20.86
N GLU A 494 30.57 128.03 21.72
CA GLU A 494 30.78 128.54 23.09
C GLU A 494 31.31 129.98 23.12
N VAL A 495 32.19 130.35 22.19
CA VAL A 495 32.74 131.71 22.09
C VAL A 495 31.69 132.73 21.60
N THR A 496 30.74 132.29 20.79
CA THR A 496 29.77 133.18 20.12
C THR A 496 28.52 133.41 20.99
N VAL A 497 28.04 132.36 21.69
CA VAL A 497 26.81 132.43 22.52
C VAL A 497 27.03 133.22 23.82
N GLY A 498 28.24 133.20 24.39
CA GLY A 498 28.55 133.99 25.60
C GLY A 498 28.36 135.50 25.38
N ARG A 499 28.73 136.00 24.20
CA ARG A 499 28.55 137.42 23.85
C ARG A 499 27.10 137.85 23.64
N GLU A 500 26.23 136.96 23.17
CA GLU A 500 24.80 137.28 23.01
C GLU A 500 24.04 137.26 24.33
N HIS A 501 24.35 136.32 25.24
CA HIS A 501 23.70 136.26 26.56
C HIS A 501 23.97 137.52 27.40
N ASP A 502 25.22 137.99 27.42
CA ASP A 502 25.57 139.24 28.14
C ASP A 502 24.81 140.45 27.58
N MET A 503 24.59 140.47 26.27
CA MET A 503 23.91 141.57 25.58
C MET A 503 22.38 141.53 25.75
N ILE A 504 21.78 140.35 25.93
CA ILE A 504 20.37 140.16 26.29
C ILE A 504 20.12 140.57 27.75
N ALA A 505 21.01 140.17 28.67
CA ALA A 505 20.92 140.55 30.08
C ALA A 505 20.95 142.08 30.26
N LEU A 506 21.85 142.77 29.56
CA LEU A 506 21.95 144.23 29.61
C LEU A 506 20.66 144.92 29.09
N LYS A 507 20.07 144.40 28.01
CA LYS A 507 18.83 144.95 27.44
C LYS A 507 17.64 144.73 28.38
N SER A 508 17.58 143.59 29.06
CA SER A 508 16.55 143.26 30.06
C SER A 508 16.62 144.17 31.28
N GLU A 509 17.83 144.40 31.79
CA GLU A 509 18.04 145.30 32.94
C GLU A 509 17.60 146.73 32.63
N VAL A 510 17.91 147.23 31.43
CA VAL A 510 17.49 148.57 31.00
C VAL A 510 15.97 148.67 30.88
N ASN A 511 15.28 147.64 30.39
CA ASN A 511 13.82 147.63 30.34
C ASN A 511 13.17 147.58 31.73
N GLY A 512 13.71 146.79 32.66
CA GLY A 512 13.18 146.72 34.03
C GLY A 512 13.28 148.06 34.79
N LEU A 513 14.33 148.84 34.52
CA LEU A 513 14.47 150.20 35.06
C LEU A 513 13.43 151.16 34.48
N LEU A 514 13.11 151.04 33.19
CA LEU A 514 12.10 151.88 32.52
C LEU A 514 10.68 151.59 33.02
N GLU A 515 10.37 150.32 33.28
CA GLU A 515 9.05 149.87 33.74
C GLU A 515 8.71 150.42 35.14
N ARG A 516 9.69 150.46 36.05
CA ARG A 516 9.52 151.06 37.40
C ARG A 516 9.30 152.58 37.37
N LEU A 517 9.74 153.25 36.31
CA LEU A 517 9.55 154.68 36.11
C LEU A 517 8.23 155.03 35.38
N GLY A 518 7.41 154.03 35.05
CA GLY A 518 6.13 154.20 34.37
C GLY A 518 6.26 154.52 32.87
N GLN A 519 7.42 154.26 32.26
CA GLN A 519 7.64 154.43 30.82
C GLN A 519 7.53 153.09 30.08
N THR A 520 7.13 153.15 28.81
CA THR A 520 7.05 151.95 27.96
C THR A 520 8.44 151.35 27.68
N PRO A 521 8.59 150.02 27.61
CA PRO A 521 9.87 149.35 27.36
C PRO A 521 10.50 149.81 26.04
N LYS A 522 11.83 150.00 26.01
CA LYS A 522 12.54 150.52 24.84
C LYS A 522 13.13 149.43 23.95
N TYR A 523 13.53 148.29 24.52
CA TYR A 523 14.15 147.20 23.78
C TYR A 523 13.25 145.97 23.76
N THR A 524 13.22 145.25 22.65
CA THR A 524 12.55 143.95 22.57
C THR A 524 13.56 142.87 22.98
N VAL A 525 13.32 142.22 24.13
CA VAL A 525 14.18 141.14 24.62
C VAL A 525 13.55 139.83 24.17
N GLY A 526 14.07 139.27 23.08
CA GLY A 526 13.76 137.90 22.67
C GLY A 526 14.62 136.93 23.48
N LEU A 527 14.02 135.84 23.94
CA LEU A 527 14.75 134.72 24.55
C LEU A 527 15.81 134.17 23.59
#